data_AF-G4F849-F1
#
_entry.id   AF-G4F849-F1
#
_cell.length_a   1.000
_cell.length_b   1.000
_cell.length_c   1.000
_cell.angle_alpha   90.00
_cell.angle_beta   90.00
_cell.angle_gamma   90.00
#
_symmetry.space_group_name_H-M   'P 1'
#
loop_
_entity.id
_entity.type
_entity.pdbx_description
1 polymer ?
#
loop_
_entity_poly.entity_id
_entity_poly.type
_entity_poly.pdbx_seq_one_letter_code
_entity_poly.pdbx_strand_id
1 'polypeptide(L)'
;MALNDTSPEETIVTSNQPVKIDLEYTADRKSVMRLVALICQDGRLWSDEMYGYAKERADEKERLTLYPFVLIDMTGEHRWFQAEWGNDDPTATIIDFKGRPLAVGHEVERVDTFQGQDERSVYSISSIRPWRGIAGWPNEKN
;
A
#
# COMPACT_ATOMS: atom_id res chain seq x y z
N MET A 1 -6.20 1.95 -57.78
CA MET A 1 -6.28 0.99 -56.66
C MET A 1 -5.26 1.43 -55.63
N ALA A 2 -5.71 2.11 -54.58
CA ALA A 2 -4.88 2.41 -53.41
C ALA A 2 -5.41 1.52 -52.28
N LEU A 3 -4.59 0.59 -51.83
CA LEU A 3 -4.85 -0.21 -50.64
C LEU A 3 -4.44 0.67 -49.45
N ASN A 4 -5.41 1.24 -48.75
CA ASN A 4 -5.19 1.82 -47.43
C ASN A 4 -4.94 0.65 -46.46
N ASP A 5 -3.67 0.44 -46.17
CA ASP A 5 -3.22 -0.45 -45.10
C ASP A 5 -3.26 0.34 -43.78
N THR A 6 -4.46 0.43 -43.19
CA THR A 6 -4.60 0.90 -41.81
C THR A 6 -4.36 -0.29 -40.88
N SER A 7 -3.11 -0.45 -40.45
CA SER A 7 -2.80 -1.23 -39.25
C SER A 7 -3.62 -0.69 -38.08
N PRO A 8 -4.30 -1.53 -37.29
CA PRO A 8 -4.95 -1.07 -36.08
C PRO A 8 -3.88 -0.58 -35.11
N GLU A 9 -3.98 0.69 -34.69
CA GLU A 9 -3.22 1.20 -33.56
C GLU A 9 -3.45 0.27 -32.36
N GLU A 10 -2.43 -0.51 -32.00
CA GLU A 10 -2.40 -1.20 -30.73
C GLU A 10 -2.52 -0.13 -29.65
N THR A 11 -3.71 -0.02 -29.08
CA THR A 11 -3.94 0.83 -27.91
C THR A 11 -3.18 0.16 -26.77
N ILE A 12 -1.94 0.57 -26.54
CA ILE A 12 -1.17 0.15 -25.37
C ILE A 12 -1.97 0.66 -24.17
N VAL A 13 -2.55 -0.26 -23.40
CA VAL A 13 -3.24 0.07 -22.15
C VAL A 13 -2.15 0.42 -21.13
N THR A 14 -1.79 1.71 -21.07
CA THR A 14 -0.69 2.26 -20.24
C THR A 14 -1.09 2.57 -18.78
N SER A 15 -2.31 2.21 -18.36
CA SER A 15 -2.80 2.64 -17.06
C SER A 15 -2.30 1.77 -15.91
N ASN A 16 -1.67 2.40 -14.92
CA ASN A 16 -1.40 1.79 -13.62
C ASN A 16 -2.70 1.28 -12.98
N GLN A 17 -2.60 0.15 -12.27
CA GLN A 17 -3.76 -0.50 -11.68
C GLN A 17 -3.88 -0.18 -10.19
N PRO A 18 -5.03 0.34 -9.72
CA PRO A 18 -5.28 0.45 -8.30
C PRO A 18 -5.52 -0.92 -7.67
N VAL A 19 -4.81 -1.20 -6.59
CA VAL A 19 -4.90 -2.43 -5.82
C VAL A 19 -5.06 -2.13 -4.34
N LYS A 20 -5.80 -3.01 -3.67
CA LYS A 20 -5.81 -3.11 -2.22
C LYS A 20 -4.81 -4.17 -1.80
N ILE A 21 -3.91 -3.80 -0.91
CA ILE A 21 -2.85 -4.65 -0.37
C ILE A 21 -3.16 -4.87 1.11
N ASP A 22 -3.21 -6.15 1.49
CA ASP A 22 -3.32 -6.59 2.88
C ASP A 22 -1.96 -7.15 3.33
N LEU A 23 -1.51 -6.71 4.50
CA LEU A 23 -0.25 -7.07 5.13
C LEU A 23 -0.56 -7.66 6.52
N GLU A 24 0.07 -8.76 6.88
CA GLU A 24 -0.03 -9.38 8.21
C GLU A 24 1.32 -9.30 8.91
N TYR A 25 1.32 -8.86 10.17
CA TYR A 25 2.53 -8.88 10.99
C TYR A 25 2.94 -10.33 11.26
N THR A 26 4.20 -10.68 11.01
CA THR A 26 4.63 -12.08 11.06
C THR A 26 4.63 -12.66 12.47
N ALA A 27 4.86 -11.83 13.50
CA ALA A 27 4.85 -12.28 14.89
C ALA A 27 3.44 -12.34 15.51
N ASP A 28 2.50 -11.50 15.03
CA ASP A 28 1.09 -11.57 15.42
C ASP A 28 0.20 -11.30 14.21
N ARG A 29 -0.31 -12.36 13.57
CA ARG A 29 -1.14 -12.25 12.36
C ARG A 29 -2.50 -11.58 12.57
N LYS A 30 -2.89 -11.29 13.82
CA LYS A 30 -4.07 -10.47 14.09
C LYS A 30 -3.79 -8.98 13.88
N SER A 31 -2.52 -8.58 13.97
CA SER A 31 -2.05 -7.25 13.63
C SER A 31 -1.85 -7.15 12.12
N VAL A 32 -2.52 -6.19 11.50
CA VAL A 32 -2.58 -6.07 10.04
C VAL A 32 -2.39 -4.64 9.59
N MET A 33 -1.85 -4.46 8.39
CA MET A 33 -1.94 -3.19 7.65
C MET A 33 -2.74 -3.41 6.38
N ARG A 34 -3.57 -2.43 6.02
CA ARG A 34 -4.28 -2.40 4.74
C ARG A 34 -4.07 -1.07 4.09
N LEU A 35 -3.74 -1.08 2.80
CA LEU A 35 -3.55 0.13 2.02
C LEU A 35 -4.08 -0.03 0.59
N VAL A 36 -4.35 1.10 -0.04
CA VAL A 36 -4.64 1.19 -1.47
C VAL A 36 -3.44 1.84 -2.16
N ALA A 37 -2.95 1.22 -3.23
CA ALA A 37 -1.81 1.66 -4.00
C ALA A 37 -2.05 1.53 -5.49
N LEU A 38 -1.24 2.22 -6.30
CA LEU A 38 -1.08 1.97 -7.72
C LEU A 38 0.08 1.00 -7.95
N ILE A 39 -0.12 0.04 -8.84
CA ILE A 39 0.97 -0.78 -9.39
C ILE A 39 1.12 -0.53 -10.88
N CYS A 40 2.36 -0.55 -11.38
CA CYS A 40 2.63 -0.50 -12.80
C CYS A 40 2.52 -1.91 -13.44
N GLN A 41 2.71 -1.99 -14.75
CA GLN A 41 2.49 -3.23 -15.52
C GLN A 41 3.37 -4.41 -15.10
N ASP A 42 4.57 -4.14 -14.56
CA ASP A 42 5.47 -5.19 -14.06
C ASP A 42 5.15 -5.64 -12.63
N GLY A 43 4.13 -5.06 -12.01
CA GLY A 43 3.65 -5.39 -10.67
C GLY A 43 4.37 -4.65 -9.54
N ARG A 44 5.29 -3.73 -9.81
CA ARG A 44 5.90 -2.85 -8.80
C ARG A 44 4.95 -1.75 -8.36
N LEU A 45 5.20 -1.20 -7.17
CA LEU A 45 4.53 0.01 -6.71
C LEU A 45 4.81 1.20 -7.63
N TRP A 46 3.82 2.06 -7.76
CA TRP A 46 3.87 3.30 -8.55
C TRP A 46 3.16 4.47 -7.86
N SER A 47 2.85 4.33 -6.56
CA SER A 47 2.24 5.40 -5.79
C SER A 47 3.30 6.33 -5.22
N ASP A 48 3.15 7.64 -5.43
CA ASP A 48 3.85 8.65 -4.61
C ASP A 48 3.25 8.72 -3.20
N GLU A 49 1.94 8.46 -3.09
CA GLU A 49 1.18 8.49 -1.85
C GLU A 49 0.20 7.30 -1.78
N MET A 50 0.08 6.69 -0.59
CA MET A 50 -0.85 5.58 -0.34
C MET A 50 -1.61 5.81 0.97
N TYR A 51 -2.92 5.55 0.94
CA TYR A 51 -3.77 5.67 2.12
C TYR A 51 -4.07 4.29 2.70
N GLY A 52 -4.03 4.20 4.02
CA GLY A 52 -4.29 2.94 4.69
C GLY A 52 -4.64 3.06 6.16
N TYR A 53 -4.69 1.92 6.81
CA TYR A 53 -4.75 1.81 8.25
C TYR A 53 -3.94 0.62 8.73
N ALA A 54 -3.37 0.75 9.93
CA ALA A 54 -2.88 -0.34 10.73
C ALA A 54 -3.97 -0.72 11.73
N LYS A 55 -4.09 -2.01 12.03
CA LYS A 55 -4.87 -2.52 13.14
C LYS A 55 -3.93 -3.35 13.99
N GLU A 56 -3.55 -2.84 15.15
CA GLU A 56 -2.46 -3.38 15.96
C GLU A 56 -2.71 -3.20 17.46
N ARG A 57 -1.85 -3.81 18.28
CA ARG A 57 -1.89 -3.79 19.74
C ARG A 57 -0.46 -3.89 20.27
N ALA A 58 -0.17 -3.25 21.40
CA ALA A 58 1.18 -3.28 21.97
C ALA A 58 1.46 -4.64 22.65
N ASP A 59 0.41 -5.28 23.18
CA ASP A 59 0.50 -6.62 23.76
C ASP A 59 -0.69 -7.52 23.37
N GLU A 60 -0.55 -8.84 23.57
CA GLU A 60 -1.60 -9.80 23.20
C GLU A 60 -2.90 -9.69 24.01
N LYS A 61 -2.85 -9.05 25.18
CA LYS A 61 -3.98 -8.87 26.11
C LYS A 61 -4.74 -7.58 25.81
N GLU A 62 -4.11 -6.65 25.12
CA GLU A 62 -4.70 -5.41 24.64
C GLU A 62 -5.65 -5.63 23.47
N ARG A 63 -6.54 -4.67 23.31
CA ARG A 63 -7.46 -4.61 22.18
C ARG A 63 -6.70 -4.15 20.95
N LEU A 64 -7.04 -4.72 19.81
CA LEU A 64 -6.61 -4.19 18.53
C LEU A 64 -7.22 -2.80 18.30
N THR A 65 -6.36 -1.82 18.11
CA THR A 65 -6.69 -0.42 17.83
C THR A 65 -6.40 -0.13 16.36
N LEU A 66 -7.24 0.70 15.74
CA LEU A 66 -7.10 1.09 14.34
C LEU A 66 -6.42 2.46 14.25
N TYR A 67 -5.34 2.53 13.50
CA TYR A 67 -4.54 3.72 13.27
C TYR A 67 -4.55 4.06 11.78
N PRO A 68 -5.25 5.12 11.34
CA PRO A 68 -5.15 5.57 9.97
C PRO A 68 -3.76 6.15 9.69
N PHE A 69 -3.27 5.95 8.47
CA PHE A 69 -1.99 6.50 8.02
C PHE A 69 -2.02 6.90 6.55
N VAL A 70 -1.08 7.77 6.20
CA VAL A 70 -0.66 8.06 4.83
C VAL A 70 0.79 7.61 4.69
N LEU A 71 1.13 6.95 3.58
CA LEU A 71 2.50 6.59 3.23
C LEU A 71 2.97 7.48 2.09
N ILE A 72 4.11 8.16 2.25
CA ILE A 72 4.67 9.11 1.29
C ILE A 72 6.02 8.59 0.80
N ASP A 73 6.21 8.50 -0.52
CA ASP A 73 7.47 8.09 -1.12
C ASP A 73 8.59 9.09 -0.76
N MET A 74 9.67 8.57 -0.20
CA MET A 74 10.79 9.39 0.25
C MET A 74 11.76 9.77 -0.87
N THR A 75 11.75 9.03 -1.99
CA THR A 75 12.86 9.04 -2.97
C THR A 75 12.39 9.14 -4.42
N GLY A 76 11.11 8.86 -4.69
CA GLY A 76 10.59 8.70 -6.05
C GLY A 76 10.92 7.34 -6.68
N GLU A 77 11.56 6.43 -5.94
CA GLU A 77 11.84 5.07 -6.40
C GLU A 77 10.72 4.08 -6.07
N HIS A 78 9.63 4.54 -5.42
CA HIS A 78 8.47 3.75 -5.02
C HIS A 78 8.83 2.50 -4.18
N ARG A 79 9.83 2.65 -3.31
CA ARG A 79 10.36 1.58 -2.47
C ARG A 79 10.24 1.88 -0.98
N TRP A 80 10.71 3.04 -0.55
CA TRP A 80 10.71 3.47 0.84
C TRP A 80 9.67 4.55 1.05
N PHE A 81 8.81 4.32 2.02
CA PHE A 81 7.73 5.23 2.34
C PHE A 81 7.81 5.65 3.79
N GLN A 82 7.72 6.96 4.04
CA GLN A 82 7.52 7.52 5.36
C GLN A 82 6.03 7.40 5.69
N ALA A 83 5.69 6.85 6.86
CA ALA A 83 4.33 6.91 7.35
C ALA A 83 4.08 8.22 8.11
N GLU A 84 2.97 8.87 7.78
CA GLU A 84 2.34 9.90 8.58
C GLU A 84 1.13 9.29 9.28
N TRP A 85 1.23 9.19 10.60
CA TRP A 85 0.17 8.68 11.46
C TRP A 85 -0.82 9.78 11.83
N GLY A 86 -2.08 9.41 12.06
CA GLY A 86 -3.03 10.32 12.69
C GLY A 86 -2.69 10.60 14.17
N ASN A 87 -3.30 11.65 14.73
CA ASN A 87 -3.28 12.00 16.17
C ASN A 87 -1.92 12.43 16.75
N ASP A 88 -1.13 13.21 16.01
CA ASP A 88 0.14 13.79 16.47
C ASP A 88 1.15 12.76 17.01
N ASP A 89 1.12 11.53 16.48
CA ASP A 89 2.08 10.49 16.86
C ASP A 89 3.51 10.92 16.44
N PRO A 90 4.45 11.05 17.39
CA PRO A 90 5.81 11.51 17.12
C PRO A 90 6.72 10.42 16.53
N THR A 91 6.22 9.21 16.34
CA THR A 91 7.01 8.07 15.83
C THR A 91 7.35 8.28 14.36
N ALA A 92 8.65 8.28 14.04
CA ALA A 92 9.09 8.29 12.66
C ALA A 92 9.06 6.85 12.13
N THR A 93 8.12 6.53 11.24
CA THR A 93 7.99 5.18 10.68
C THR A 93 8.38 5.13 9.21
N ILE A 94 9.23 4.19 8.83
CA ILE A 94 9.59 3.91 7.43
C ILE A 94 9.13 2.50 7.05
N ILE A 95 8.57 2.35 5.85
CA ILE A 95 8.16 1.06 5.27
C ILE A 95 8.94 0.79 3.97
N ASP A 96 9.65 -0.33 3.90
CA ASP A 96 10.43 -0.78 2.74
C ASP A 96 9.72 -1.95 2.02
N PHE A 97 9.18 -1.68 0.83
CA PHE A 97 8.57 -2.67 -0.07
C PHE A 97 9.59 -3.43 -0.94
N LYS A 98 10.88 -3.22 -0.70
CA LYS A 98 12.02 -3.91 -1.32
C LYS A 98 12.18 -3.68 -2.84
N GLY A 99 11.43 -2.73 -3.41
CA GLY A 99 11.57 -2.29 -4.80
C GLY A 99 11.49 -3.45 -5.80
N ARG A 100 10.55 -4.38 -5.61
CA ARG A 100 10.33 -5.55 -6.47
C ARG A 100 8.84 -5.69 -6.79
N PRO A 101 8.44 -6.44 -7.83
CA PRO A 101 7.05 -6.75 -8.06
C PRO A 101 6.38 -7.32 -6.80
N LEU A 102 5.19 -6.81 -6.48
CA LEU A 102 4.44 -7.25 -5.31
C LEU A 102 3.89 -8.65 -5.54
N ALA A 103 4.03 -9.52 -4.54
CA ALA A 103 3.46 -10.85 -4.57
C ALA A 103 3.01 -11.27 -3.16
N VAL A 104 1.99 -12.12 -3.10
CA VAL A 104 1.56 -12.73 -1.84
C VAL A 104 2.71 -13.55 -1.24
N GLY A 105 2.93 -13.42 0.05
CA GLY A 105 4.04 -14.02 0.79
C GLY A 105 5.30 -13.15 0.84
N HIS A 106 5.43 -12.12 -0.02
CA HIS A 106 6.59 -11.23 0.05
C HIS A 106 6.59 -10.43 1.35
N GLU A 107 7.78 -10.29 1.91
CA GLU A 107 8.03 -9.51 3.10
C GLU A 107 8.18 -8.02 2.77
N VAL A 108 7.63 -7.22 3.69
CA VAL A 108 7.72 -5.77 3.78
C VAL A 108 8.25 -5.46 5.17
N GLU A 109 9.23 -4.57 5.26
CA GLU A 109 9.85 -4.20 6.54
C GLU A 109 9.32 -2.85 7.00
N ARG A 110 8.96 -2.77 8.27
CA ARG A 110 8.60 -1.53 8.98
C ARG A 110 9.68 -1.25 10.00
N VAL A 111 10.15 0.00 10.03
CA VAL A 111 11.07 0.51 11.06
C VAL A 111 10.40 1.68 11.74
N ASP A 112 10.18 1.56 13.04
CA ASP A 112 9.65 2.63 13.88
C ASP A 112 10.81 3.22 14.70
N THR A 113 11.05 4.52 14.57
CA THR A 113 12.06 5.24 15.34
C THR A 113 11.37 6.16 16.34
N PHE A 114 11.55 5.88 17.64
CA PHE A 114 11.06 6.71 18.72
C PHE A 114 12.19 7.00 19.72
N GLN A 115 12.40 8.29 20.04
CA GLN A 115 13.48 8.75 20.92
C GLN A 115 14.88 8.20 20.53
N GLY A 116 15.12 8.03 19.22
CA GLY A 116 16.38 7.52 18.67
C GLY A 116 16.60 6.02 18.81
N GLN A 117 15.58 5.26 19.23
CA GLN A 117 15.60 3.81 19.22
C GLN A 117 14.78 3.28 18.05
N ASP A 118 15.36 2.34 17.31
CA ASP A 118 14.72 1.69 16.17
C ASP A 118 14.12 0.34 16.60
N GLU A 119 12.84 0.17 16.32
CA GLU A 119 12.15 -1.12 16.38
C GLU A 119 11.84 -1.60 14.96
N ARG A 120 12.11 -2.87 14.67
CA ARG A 120 11.90 -3.46 13.35
C ARG A 120 10.82 -4.53 13.40
N SER A 121 9.86 -4.41 12.49
CA SER A 121 8.76 -5.35 12.31
C SER A 121 8.72 -5.84 10.86
N VAL A 122 8.46 -7.14 10.68
CA VAL A 122 8.31 -7.74 9.35
C VAL A 122 6.85 -8.08 9.12
N TYR A 123 6.31 -7.63 8.00
CA TYR A 123 4.97 -7.95 7.53
C TYR A 123 5.06 -8.82 6.28
N SER A 124 4.11 -9.72 6.09
CA SER A 124 3.96 -10.46 4.84
C SER A 124 2.72 -9.98 4.09
N ILE A 125 2.83 -9.80 2.77
CA ILE A 125 1.68 -9.52 1.92
C ILE A 125 0.76 -10.73 1.93
N SER A 126 -0.41 -10.63 2.56
CA SER A 126 -1.38 -11.72 2.62
C SER A 126 -2.36 -11.71 1.46
N SER A 127 -2.58 -10.54 0.83
CA SER A 127 -3.53 -10.41 -0.28
C SER A 127 -3.26 -9.15 -1.12
N ILE A 128 -3.38 -9.28 -2.43
CA ILE A 128 -3.36 -8.18 -3.40
C ILE A 128 -4.61 -8.36 -4.26
N ARG A 129 -5.49 -7.35 -4.30
CA ARG A 129 -6.75 -7.43 -5.07
C ARG A 129 -7.01 -6.14 -5.81
N PRO A 130 -7.62 -6.18 -7.01
CA PRO A 130 -8.04 -4.96 -7.69
C PRO A 130 -8.93 -4.09 -6.80
N TRP A 131 -8.62 -2.81 -6.70
CA TRP A 131 -9.45 -1.83 -6.02
C TRP A 131 -10.36 -1.14 -7.04
N ARG A 132 -11.67 -1.27 -6.87
CA ARG A 132 -12.67 -0.71 -7.79
C ARG A 132 -13.26 0.62 -7.33
N GLY A 133 -12.74 1.19 -6.24
CA GLY A 133 -13.39 2.30 -5.54
C GLY A 133 -14.75 1.91 -4.94
N ILE A 134 -15.39 2.87 -4.27
CA ILE A 134 -16.82 2.78 -3.95
C ILE A 134 -17.55 3.26 -5.20
N ALA A 135 -18.12 2.33 -5.98
CA ALA A 135 -19.01 2.70 -7.07
C ALA A 135 -20.29 3.32 -6.47
N GLY A 136 -20.39 4.65 -6.57
CA GLY A 136 -21.61 5.40 -6.31
C GLY A 136 -21.99 5.55 -4.84
N TRP A 137 -21.92 6.78 -4.35
CA TRP A 137 -22.97 7.22 -3.43
C TRP A 137 -24.28 7.12 -4.21
N PRO A 138 -25.35 6.49 -3.67
CA PRO A 138 -26.66 6.65 -4.28
C PRO A 138 -26.94 8.16 -4.28
N ASN A 139 -27.09 8.74 -5.47
CA ASN A 139 -27.67 10.06 -5.60
C ASN A 139 -29.04 9.98 -4.93
N GLU A 140 -29.16 10.47 -3.69
CA GLU A 140 -30.45 10.79 -3.09
C GLU A 140 -31.04 11.94 -3.92
N LYS A 141 -31.74 11.57 -5.00
CA LYS A 141 -32.82 12.39 -5.52
C LYS A 141 -34.04 12.10 -4.65
N ASN A 142 -34.32 13.01 -3.72
CA ASN A 142 -35.69 13.35 -3.34
C ASN A 142 -35.89 14.83 -3.65
#